data_AF-B0TFY0-F1
#
_entry.id   AF-B0TFY0-F1
#
_cell.length_a   1.000
_cell.length_b   1.000
_cell.length_c   1.000
_cell.angle_alpha   90.00
_cell.angle_beta   90.00
_cell.angle_gamma   90.00
#
_symmetry.space_group_name_H-M   'P 1'
#
loop_
_entity.id
_entity.type
_entity.pdbx_description
1 polymer ?
#
loop_
_entity_poly.entity_id
_entity_poly.type
_entity_poly.pdbx_seq_one_letter_code
_entity_poly.pdbx_strand_id
1 'polypeptide(L)'
;MRRNRYPKELKEQLIQEAMEVGNATQVARRHGIDPKRLYYWIRESQHKGFQEAPAEAKQIAPYVPSAQEFKRLESENIALKKLLGEKTLEIQILQDLIKKKNPSYRKN
;
A
#
# COMPACT_ATOMS: atom_id res chain seq x y z
N MET A 1 36.47 2.33 -12.44
CA MET A 1 35.24 3.07 -12.80
C MET A 1 35.12 4.31 -11.91
N ARG A 2 35.10 5.52 -12.49
CA ARG A 2 34.83 6.75 -11.72
C ARG A 2 33.33 6.82 -11.41
N ARG A 3 32.95 6.79 -10.13
CA ARG A 3 31.57 7.04 -9.72
C ARG A 3 31.31 8.54 -9.92
N ASN A 4 30.53 8.91 -10.95
CA ASN A 4 29.99 10.28 -11.04
C ASN A 4 29.17 10.55 -9.78
N ARG A 5 29.67 11.46 -8.94
CA ARG A 5 28.99 11.92 -7.73
C ARG A 5 28.18 13.14 -8.14
N TYR A 6 26.85 13.01 -8.12
CA TYR A 6 25.96 14.15 -8.34
C TYR A 6 25.79 14.90 -7.02
N PRO A 7 25.87 16.25 -7.03
CA PRO A 7 25.60 17.08 -5.86
C PRO A 7 24.16 16.86 -5.37
N LYS A 8 23.91 17.11 -4.08
CA LYS A 8 22.62 16.83 -3.43
C LYS A 8 21.52 17.72 -4.00
N GLU A 9 21.86 18.98 -4.19
CA GLU A 9 20.99 20.05 -4.69
C GLU A 9 20.46 19.72 -6.09
N LEU A 10 21.35 19.23 -6.96
CA LEU A 10 20.97 18.81 -8.32
C LEU A 10 20.01 17.62 -8.28
N LYS A 11 20.21 16.65 -7.38
CA LYS A 11 19.29 15.51 -7.25
C LYS A 11 17.91 15.98 -6.82
N GLU A 12 17.84 16.88 -5.83
CA GLU A 12 16.59 17.41 -5.31
C GLU A 12 15.83 18.21 -6.37
N GLN A 13 16.52 19.07 -7.11
CA GLN A 13 15.94 19.82 -8.23
C GLN A 13 15.31 18.90 -9.29
N LEU A 14 16.02 17.84 -9.68
CA LEU A 14 15.54 16.93 -10.72
C LEU A 14 14.39 16.04 -10.26
N ILE A 15 14.39 15.65 -8.98
CA ILE A 15 13.26 14.91 -8.38
C ILE A 15 12.02 15.81 -8.39
N GLN A 16 12.16 17.07 -7.96
CA GLN A 16 11.06 18.03 -7.95
C GLN A 16 10.51 18.29 -9.35
N GLU A 17 11.38 18.59 -10.33
CA GLU A 17 10.97 18.80 -11.72
C GLU A 17 10.29 17.54 -12.30
N ALA A 18 10.79 16.35 -11.99
CA ALA A 18 10.18 15.10 -12.44
C ALA A 18 8.80 14.85 -11.82
N MET A 19 8.56 15.29 -10.58
CA MET A 19 7.26 15.20 -9.92
C MET A 19 6.27 16.22 -10.49
N GLU A 20 6.71 17.44 -10.80
CA GLU A 20 5.88 18.49 -11.40
C GLU A 20 5.49 18.17 -12.85
N VAL A 21 6.43 17.67 -13.64
CA VAL A 21 6.21 17.31 -15.06
C VAL A 21 5.49 15.95 -15.17
N GLY A 22 5.55 15.10 -14.15
CA GLY A 22 4.99 13.75 -14.17
C GLY A 22 5.73 12.78 -15.11
N ASN A 23 6.86 13.19 -15.70
CA ASN A 23 7.64 12.38 -16.64
C ASN A 23 9.15 12.47 -16.35
N ALA A 24 9.63 11.58 -15.48
CA ALA A 24 11.04 11.50 -15.11
C ALA A 24 11.96 11.16 -16.31
N THR A 25 11.47 10.44 -17.32
CA THR A 25 12.31 10.09 -18.49
C THR A 25 12.64 11.33 -19.32
N GLN A 26 11.69 12.24 -19.50
CA GLN A 26 11.90 13.49 -20.22
C GLN A 26 12.88 14.40 -19.48
N VAL A 27 12.69 14.57 -18.17
CA VAL A 27 13.56 15.38 -17.31
C VAL A 27 14.98 14.82 -17.31
N ALA A 28 15.15 13.51 -17.14
CA ALA A 28 16.46 12.87 -17.16
C ALA A 28 17.21 13.11 -18.48
N ARG A 29 16.51 13.02 -19.62
CA ARG A 29 17.11 13.28 -20.95
C ARG A 29 17.55 14.74 -21.11
N ARG A 30 16.76 15.71 -20.64
CA ARG A 30 17.11 17.15 -20.69
C ARG A 30 18.40 17.44 -19.91
N HIS A 31 18.56 16.79 -18.77
CA HIS A 31 19.70 16.99 -17.87
C HIS A 31 20.85 16.00 -18.07
N GLY A 32 20.82 15.20 -19.14
CA GLY A 32 21.89 14.25 -19.48
C GLY A 32 22.09 13.12 -18.46
N ILE A 33 21.05 12.77 -17.71
CA ILE A 33 21.07 11.74 -16.67
C ILE A 33 20.36 10.50 -17.16
N ASP A 34 20.85 9.33 -16.75
CA ASP A 34 20.17 8.07 -16.97
C ASP A 34 18.78 8.08 -16.30
N PRO A 35 17.67 7.93 -17.05
CA PRO A 35 16.33 7.87 -16.50
C PRO A 35 16.20 6.90 -15.33
N LYS A 36 16.85 5.72 -15.40
CA LYS A 36 16.83 4.71 -14.34
C LYS A 36 17.38 5.26 -13.03
N ARG A 37 18.37 6.15 -13.10
CA ARG A 37 19.00 6.78 -11.95
C ARG A 37 18.12 7.85 -11.32
N LEU A 38 17.37 8.60 -12.12
CA LEU A 38 16.38 9.56 -11.62
C LEU A 38 15.20 8.84 -10.94
N TYR A 39 14.69 7.75 -11.53
CA TYR A 39 13.67 6.91 -10.88
C TYR A 39 14.15 6.33 -9.54
N TYR A 40 15.42 5.91 -9.48
CA TYR A 40 16.02 5.47 -8.22
C TYR A 40 16.05 6.60 -7.17
N TRP A 41 16.42 7.82 -7.55
CA TRP A 41 16.41 8.96 -6.63
C TRP A 41 15.01 9.35 -6.16
N ILE A 42 14.01 9.32 -7.04
CA ILE A 42 12.60 9.58 -6.69
C ILE A 42 12.11 8.52 -5.68
N ARG A 43 12.45 7.26 -5.88
CA ARG A 43 12.11 6.20 -4.91
C ARG A 43 12.80 6.42 -3.57
N GLU A 44 14.08 6.77 -3.59
CA GLU A 44 14.86 7.03 -2.38
C GLU A 44 14.32 8.26 -1.60
N SER A 45 13.89 9.32 -2.30
CA SER A 45 13.32 10.51 -1.66
C SER A 45 11.98 10.23 -0.99
N GLN A 46 11.14 9.37 -1.56
CA GLN A 46 9.88 8.93 -0.94
C GLN A 46 10.12 8.18 0.37
N HIS A 47 11.14 7.33 0.43
CA HIS A 47 11.50 6.61 1.66
C HIS A 47 12.21 7.49 2.69
N LYS A 48 12.95 8.52 2.25
CA LYS A 48 13.55 9.53 3.13
C LYS A 48 12.52 10.37 3.87
N GLY A 49 11.35 10.64 3.29
CA GLY A 49 10.27 11.32 4.01
C GLY A 49 9.88 10.63 5.33
N PHE A 50 9.96 9.29 5.39
CA PHE A 50 9.71 8.51 6.61
C PHE A 50 10.93 8.42 7.53
N GLN A 51 12.15 8.44 7.00
CA GLN A 51 13.40 8.34 7.78
C GLN A 51 13.93 9.67 8.31
N GLU A 52 13.69 10.78 7.61
CA GLU A 52 14.10 12.14 7.99
C GLU A 52 12.94 12.93 8.65
N ALA A 53 11.74 12.34 8.71
CA ALA A 53 10.65 12.88 9.52
C ALA A 53 11.13 13.14 10.97
N PRO A 54 10.77 14.30 11.56
CA PRO A 54 11.03 14.59 12.97
C PRO A 54 10.54 13.43 13.84
N ALA A 55 11.20 13.16 14.97
CA ALA A 55 10.77 12.09 15.86
C ALA A 55 9.30 12.25 16.28
N GLU A 56 8.80 13.49 16.33
CA GLU A 56 7.40 13.84 16.58
C GLU A 56 6.45 13.35 15.47
N ALA A 57 6.88 13.36 14.20
CA ALA A 57 6.08 12.86 13.07
C ALA A 57 6.14 11.33 12.93
N LYS A 58 7.14 10.69 13.55
CA LYS A 58 7.26 9.22 13.68
C LYS A 58 6.53 8.66 14.91
N GLN A 59 6.15 9.52 15.84
CA GLN A 59 5.30 9.15 16.96
C GLN A 59 3.88 8.94 16.46
N ILE A 60 3.63 7.74 15.94
CA ILE A 60 2.27 7.21 15.88
C ILE A 60 1.90 6.99 17.34
N ALA A 61 1.12 7.90 17.93
CA ALA A 61 0.55 7.66 19.24
C ALA A 61 -0.12 6.28 19.20
N PRO A 62 0.15 5.37 20.16
CA PRO A 62 -0.52 4.08 20.18
C PRO A 62 -2.02 4.37 20.20
N TYR A 63 -2.72 3.94 19.15
CA TYR A 63 -4.17 4.09 19.10
C TYR A 63 -4.74 3.21 20.21
N VAL A 64 -5.17 3.86 21.28
CA VAL A 64 -5.91 3.24 22.38
C VAL A 64 -7.36 3.64 22.17
N PRO A 65 -8.22 2.74 21.66
CA PRO A 65 -9.64 3.03 21.53
C PRO A 65 -10.21 3.34 22.91
N SER A 66 -11.07 4.35 22.99
CA SER A 66 -11.88 4.55 24.19
C SER A 66 -12.74 3.30 24.46
N ALA A 67 -13.15 3.08 25.71
CA ALA A 67 -14.02 1.96 26.06
C ALA A 67 -15.35 1.95 25.27
N GLN A 68 -15.84 3.11 24.84
CA GLN A 68 -17.04 3.24 24.01
C GLN A 68 -16.77 2.82 22.56
N GLU A 69 -15.66 3.26 21.98
CA GLU A 69 -15.25 2.84 20.63
C GLU A 69 -14.98 1.34 20.59
N PHE A 70 -14.32 0.80 21.62
CA PHE A 70 -14.08 -0.64 21.74
C PHE A 70 -15.40 -1.43 21.74
N LYS A 71 -16.40 -1.02 22.53
CA LYS A 71 -17.72 -1.65 22.54
C LYS A 71 -18.43 -1.56 21.20
N ARG A 72 -18.32 -0.44 20.48
CA ARG A 72 -18.88 -0.29 19.13
C ARG A 72 -18.21 -1.23 18.15
N LEU A 73 -16.88 -1.27 18.14
CA LEU A 73 -16.09 -2.17 17.30
C LEU A 73 -16.41 -3.64 17.60
N GLU A 74 -16.54 -4.01 18.88
CA GLU A 74 -16.92 -5.35 19.30
C GLU A 74 -18.33 -5.72 18.77
N SER A 75 -19.29 -4.80 18.90
CA SER A 75 -20.66 -5.00 18.40
C SER A 75 -20.71 -5.17 16.88
N GLU A 76 -19.96 -4.34 16.16
CA GLU A 76 -19.83 -4.43 14.70
C GLU A 76 -19.14 -5.75 14.30
N ASN A 77 -18.11 -6.15 15.02
CA ASN A 77 -17.41 -7.41 14.77
C ASN A 77 -18.33 -8.63 14.94
N ILE A 78 -19.18 -8.62 15.98
CA ILE A 78 -20.19 -9.65 16.21
C ILE A 78 -21.19 -9.68 15.05
N ALA A 79 -21.70 -8.53 14.62
CA ALA A 79 -22.64 -8.43 13.50
C ALA A 79 -22.02 -8.95 12.19
N LEU A 80 -20.78 -8.57 11.90
CA LEU A 80 -20.06 -9.03 10.71
C LEU A 80 -19.80 -10.54 10.74
N LYS A 81 -19.38 -11.09 11.89
CA LYS A 81 -19.19 -12.54 12.07
C LYS A 81 -20.49 -13.31 11.85
N LYS A 82 -21.62 -12.79 12.33
CA LYS A 82 -22.94 -13.39 12.11
C LYS A 82 -23.30 -13.41 10.62
N LEU A 83 -23.18 -12.27 9.95
CA LEU A 83 -23.46 -12.15 8.51
C LEU A 83 -22.57 -13.09 7.68
N LEU A 84 -21.28 -13.18 8.03
CA LEU A 84 -20.35 -14.10 7.39
C LEU A 84 -20.76 -15.56 7.59
N GLY A 85 -21.22 -15.93 8.80
CA GLY A 85 -21.73 -17.27 9.10
C GLY A 85 -22.97 -17.61 8.26
N GLU A 86 -23.92 -16.69 8.15
CA GLU A 86 -25.13 -16.86 7.32
C GLU A 86 -24.76 -17.07 5.84
N LYS A 87 -23.84 -16.26 5.31
CA LYS A 87 -23.35 -16.39 3.92
C LYS A 87 -22.58 -17.70 3.69
N THR A 88 -21.80 -18.13 4.67
CA THR A 88 -21.08 -19.41 4.60
C THR A 88 -22.04 -20.59 4.58
N LEU A 89 -23.08 -20.56 5.42
CA LEU A 89 -24.12 -21.59 5.46
C LEU A 89 -24.91 -21.64 4.14
N GLU A 90 -25.28 -20.48 3.60
CA GLU A 90 -25.95 -20.36 2.29
C GLU A 90 -25.11 -21.03 1.19
N ILE A 91 -23.81 -20.74 1.13
CA ILE A 91 -22.88 -21.36 0.18
C ILE A 91 -22.80 -22.88 0.39
N GLN A 92 -22.73 -23.36 1.63
CA GLN A 92 -22.68 -24.80 1.93
C GLN A 92 -23.94 -25.52 1.44
N ILE A 93 -25.12 -24.96 1.73
CA ILE A 93 -26.40 -25.50 1.27
C ILE A 93 -26.44 -25.56 -0.26
N LEU A 94 -26.06 -24.47 -0.94
CA LEU A 94 -26.01 -24.42 -2.40
C LEU A 94 -25.05 -25.45 -2.99
N GLN A 95 -23.86 -25.61 -2.40
CA GLN A 95 -22.91 -26.64 -2.81
C GLN A 95 -23.48 -28.04 -2.64
N ASP A 96 -24.15 -28.32 -1.53
CA ASP A 96 -24.73 -29.63 -1.26
C ASP A 96 -25.90 -29.94 -2.20
N LEU A 97 -26.72 -28.94 -2.57
CA LEU A 97 -27.75 -29.08 -3.59
C LEU A 97 -27.14 -29.41 -4.96
N ILE A 98 -26.06 -28.73 -5.35
CA ILE A 98 -25.34 -29.03 -6.60
C ILE A 98 -24.77 -30.45 -6.58
N LYS A 99 -24.12 -30.87 -5.48
CA LYS A 99 -23.58 -32.22 -5.33
C LYS A 99 -24.66 -33.30 -5.39
N LYS A 100 -25.82 -33.06 -4.76
CA LYS A 100 -26.97 -33.98 -4.80
C LYS A 100 -27.51 -34.14 -6.23
N LYS A 101 -27.58 -33.05 -6.99
CA LYS A 101 -28.03 -33.07 -8.39
C LYS A 101 -27.00 -33.69 -9.34
N ASN A 102 -25.72 -33.40 -9.13
CA ASN A 102 -24.60 -33.84 -9.97
C ASN A 102 -23.47 -34.39 -9.07
N PRO A 103 -23.43 -35.72 -8.82
CA PRO A 103 -22.46 -36.34 -7.89
C PRO A 103 -20.99 -36.15 -8.26
N SER A 104 -20.70 -35.82 -9.52
CA SER A 104 -19.37 -35.54 -10.07
C SER A 104 -18.79 -34.17 -9.68
N TYR A 105 -19.57 -33.27 -9.06
CA TYR A 105 -19.15 -31.93 -8.65
C TYR A 105 -18.44 -31.86 -7.28
N ARG A 106 -17.72 -32.92 -6.88
CA ARG A 106 -16.90 -32.88 -5.66
C ARG A 106 -15.69 -31.97 -5.92
N LYS A 107 -15.57 -30.86 -5.18
CA LYS A 107 -14.33 -30.07 -5.16
C LYS A 107 -13.25 -30.89 -4.46
N ASN A 108 -12.06 -30.96 -5.08
CA ASN A 108 -10.83 -31.45 -4.45
C ASN A 108 -10.47 -30.61 -3.22
#